data_AF-A0A958XNN9-F1
#
_entry.id   AF-A0A958XNN9-F1
#
_cell.length_a   1.000
_cell.length_b   1.000
_cell.length_c   1.000
_cell.angle_alpha   90.00
_cell.angle_beta   90.00
_cell.angle_gamma   90.00
#
_symmetry.space_group_name_H-M   'P 1'
#
loop_
_entity.id
_entity.type
_entity.pdbx_description
1 polymer ?
#
loop_
_entity_poly.entity_id
_entity_poly.type
_entity_poly.pdbx_seq_one_letter_code
_entity_poly.pdbx_strand_id
1 'polypeptide(L)' 'DRADECCGFGGTFAVSEAAISAKMGKDRIADHLRNGAEVIVAGDMSCLMHLEGIIRRNQQPLRVLHFVEILNGSTL' A
#
# COMPACT_ATOMS: atom_id res chain seq x y z
N ASP A 1 -12.44 -2.28 2.91
CA ASP A 1 -13.82 -1.75 3.01
C ASP A 1 -14.14 -0.74 1.92
N ARG A 2 -13.11 -0.08 1.35
CA ARG A 2 -13.25 0.82 0.20
C ARG A 2 -12.63 0.17 -1.05
N ALA A 3 -13.47 -0.31 -1.98
CA ALA A 3 -13.02 -1.12 -3.11
C ALA A 3 -12.09 -0.35 -4.07
N ASP A 4 -12.50 0.86 -4.47
CA ASP A 4 -11.83 1.64 -5.53
C ASP A 4 -11.06 2.85 -5.00
N GLU A 5 -10.71 2.85 -3.71
CA GLU A 5 -9.91 3.94 -3.15
C GLU A 5 -8.46 3.90 -3.65
N CYS A 6 -7.96 5.05 -4.11
CA CYS A 6 -6.57 5.20 -4.54
C CYS A 6 -5.59 5.07 -3.36
N CYS A 7 -4.37 4.57 -3.61
CA CYS A 7 -3.32 4.44 -2.60
C CYS A 7 -2.79 5.80 -2.10
N GLY A 8 -3.01 6.87 -2.87
CA GLY A 8 -2.60 8.24 -2.53
C GLY A 8 -1.26 8.70 -3.09
N PHE A 9 -0.52 7.87 -3.85
CA PHE A 9 0.77 8.28 -4.43
C PHE A 9 0.62 9.36 -5.52
N GLY A 10 -0.04 9.06 -6.64
CA GLY A 10 -0.41 10.06 -7.67
C GLY A 10 0.72 10.97 -8.21
N GLY A 11 2.00 10.62 -8.05
CA GLY A 11 3.14 11.42 -8.50
C GLY A 11 3.20 12.79 -7.80
N THR A 12 3.04 13.88 -8.57
CA THR A 12 3.05 15.26 -8.05
C THR A 12 2.01 15.48 -6.96
N PHE A 13 0.89 14.76 -6.99
CA PHE A 13 -0.13 14.81 -5.95
C PHE A 13 0.44 14.48 -4.56
N ALA A 14 1.27 13.43 -4.42
CA ALA A 14 1.89 13.11 -3.13
C ALA A 14 2.85 14.20 -2.61
N VAL A 15 3.37 15.05 -3.50
CA VAL A 15 4.26 16.15 -3.13
C VAL A 15 3.44 17.38 -2.73
N SER A 16 2.49 17.78 -3.58
CA SER A 16 1.66 18.96 -3.35
C SER A 16 0.70 18.78 -2.19
N GLU A 17 0.10 17.58 -2.07
CA GLU A 17 -0.94 17.25 -1.10
C GLU A 17 -0.46 16.15 -0.14
N ALA A 18 0.76 16.31 0.39
CA ALA A 18 1.45 15.28 1.18
C ALA A 18 0.62 14.76 2.37
N ALA A 19 -0.13 15.63 3.06
CA ALA A 19 -0.97 15.23 4.17
C ALA A 19 -2.14 14.34 3.73
N ILE A 20 -2.77 14.66 2.60
CA ILE A 20 -3.89 13.90 2.05
C ILE A 20 -3.38 12.56 1.52
N SER A 21 -2.30 12.58 0.74
CA SER A 21 -1.61 11.38 0.25
C SER A 21 -1.27 10.40 1.37
N ALA A 22 -0.70 10.89 2.47
CA ALA A 22 -0.38 10.07 3.63
C ALA A 22 -1.63 9.53 4.34
N LYS A 23 -2.70 10.33 4.43
CA LYS A 23 -3.97 9.92 5.04
C LYS A 23 -4.62 8.79 4.24
N MET A 24 -4.70 8.92 2.93
CA MET A 24 -5.24 7.88 2.02
C MET A 24 -4.50 6.55 2.19
N GLY A 25 -3.16 6.57 2.17
CA GLY A 25 -2.36 5.35 2.36
C GLY A 25 -2.57 4.71 3.74
N LYS A 26 -2.64 5.51 4.81
CA LYS A 26 -2.94 5.01 6.17
C LYS A 26 -4.31 4.38 6.26
N ASP A 27 -5.31 4.98 5.63
CA ASP A 27 -6.68 4.48 5.65
C ASP A 27 -6.80 3.17 4.87
N ARG A 28 -6.08 3.03 3.75
CA ARG A 28 -5.96 1.78 3.01
C ARG A 28 -5.32 0.68 3.86
N ILE A 29 -4.21 0.99 4.53
CA ILE A 29 -3.52 0.02 5.39
C ILE A 29 -4.41 -0.39 6.58
N ALA A 30 -5.11 0.57 7.20
CA ALA A 30 -6.02 0.28 8.30
C ALA A 30 -7.15 -0.66 7.86
N ASP A 31 -7.68 -0.50 6.65
CA ASP A 31 -8.66 -1.43 6.08
C ASP A 31 -8.09 -2.85 5.96
N HIS A 32 -6.86 -2.99 5.46
CA HIS A 32 -6.21 -4.30 5.33
C HIS A 32 -5.97 -4.96 6.70
N LEU A 33 -5.48 -4.21 7.69
CA LEU A 33 -5.28 -4.72 9.05
C LEU A 33 -6.57 -5.17 9.71
N ARG A 34 -7.65 -4.37 9.61
CA ARG A 34 -8.95 -4.73 10.19
C ARG A 34 -9.52 -6.01 9.61
N ASN A 35 -9.25 -6.27 8.33
CA ASN A 35 -9.69 -7.47 7.63
C ASN A 35 -8.72 -8.65 7.78
N GLY A 36 -7.69 -8.53 8.63
CA GLY A 36 -6.74 -9.61 8.91
C GLY A 36 -5.82 -9.95 7.74
N ALA A 37 -5.61 -9.04 6.80
CA ALA A 37 -4.67 -9.28 5.71
C ALA A 37 -3.23 -9.29 6.24
N GLU A 38 -2.42 -10.20 5.73
CA GLU A 38 -0.98 -10.30 6.03
C GLU A 38 -0.13 -9.70 4.91
N VAL A 39 -0.68 -9.68 3.69
CA VAL A 39 0.00 -9.24 2.47
C VAL A 39 -0.92 -8.36 1.64
N ILE A 40 -0.39 -7.23 1.16
CA ILE A 40 -1.01 -6.38 0.15
C ILE A 40 -0.34 -6.67 -1.20
N VAL A 41 -1.15 -7.01 -2.20
CA VAL A 41 -0.68 -7.27 -3.56
C VAL A 41 -1.17 -6.17 -4.49
N ALA A 42 -0.28 -5.61 -5.31
CA ALA A 42 -0.66 -4.67 -6.36
C ALA A 42 0.24 -4.81 -7.60
N GLY A 43 -0.14 -4.16 -8.69
CA GLY A 43 0.60 -4.14 -9.95
C GLY A 43 1.33 -2.84 -10.28
N ASP A 44 1.23 -1.86 -9.39
CA ASP A 44 1.92 -0.59 -9.55
C ASP A 44 2.95 -0.45 -8.44
N MET A 45 4.23 -0.40 -8.84
CA MET A 45 5.35 -0.28 -7.90
C MET A 45 5.28 1.01 -7.10
N SER A 46 4.75 2.09 -7.66
CA SER A 46 4.68 3.38 -6.96
C SER A 46 3.69 3.36 -5.79
N CYS A 47 2.53 2.71 -5.98
CA CYS A 47 1.60 2.42 -4.90
C CYS A 47 2.20 1.47 -3.86
N LEU A 48 2.88 0.40 -4.29
CA LEU A 48 3.53 -0.53 -3.34
C LEU A 48 4.58 0.18 -2.49
N MET A 49 5.46 0.98 -3.10
CA MET A 49 6.48 1.75 -2.38
C MET A 49 5.86 2.76 -1.40
N HIS A 50 4.79 3.44 -1.79
CA HIS A 50 4.08 4.38 -0.92
C HIS A 50 3.49 3.70 0.31
N LEU A 51 2.74 2.60 0.10
CA LEU A 51 2.14 1.83 1.18
C LEU A 51 3.21 1.18 2.06
N GLU A 52 4.25 0.60 1.47
CA GLU A 52 5.37 0.00 2.21
C GLU A 52 6.08 1.03 3.09
N GLY A 53 6.33 2.24 2.57
CA GLY A 53 6.93 3.32 3.33
C GLY A 53 6.11 3.68 4.57
N ILE A 54 4.77 3.69 4.45
CA ILE A 54 3.87 3.93 5.58
C ILE A 54 3.89 2.75 6.56
N ILE A 55 3.81 1.51 6.08
CA ILE A 55 3.86 0.29 6.89
C ILE A 55 5.14 0.25 7.73
N ARG A 56 6.30 0.44 7.09
CA ARG A 56 7.62 0.40 7.73
C ARG A 56 7.76 1.49 8.78
N ARG A 57 7.32 2.71 8.49
CA ARG A 57 7.38 3.82 9.45
C ARG A 57 6.50 3.60 10.69
N ASN A 58 5.37 2.91 10.53
CA ASN A 58 4.45 2.61 11.64
C ASN A 58 4.64 1.22 12.25
N GLN A 59 5.68 0.47 11.83
CA GLN A 59 5.98 -0.88 12.33
C GLN A 59 4.79 -1.84 12.26
N GLN A 60 4.02 -1.77 11.17
CA GLN A 60 2.82 -2.60 11.01
C GLN A 60 3.18 -4.00 10.47
N PRO A 61 2.46 -5.06 10.89
CA PRO A 61 2.75 -6.44 10.51
C PRO A 61 2.18 -6.80 9.12
N LEU A 62 2.38 -5.93 8.13
CA LEU A 62 1.94 -6.12 6.76
C LEU A 62 3.14 -6.22 5.84
N ARG A 63 3.03 -7.06 4.82
CA ARG A 63 3.99 -7.10 3.70
C ARG A 63 3.33 -6.58 2.44
N VAL A 64 4.12 -6.02 1.54
CA VAL A 64 3.67 -5.70 0.19
C VAL A 64 4.35 -6.63 -0.80
N LEU A 65 3.65 -7.00 -1.87
CA LEU A 65 4.20 -7.78 -2.98
C LEU A 65 3.65 -7.27 -4.31
N HIS A 66 4.47 -7.34 -5.35
CA HIS A 66 4.03 -7.17 -6.72
C HIS A 66 3.41 -8.48 -7.23
N PHE A 67 2.30 -8.41 -7.98
CA PHE A 67 1.62 -9.63 -8.44
C PHE A 67 2.52 -10.53 -9.31
N VAL A 68 3.51 -9.96 -10.01
CA VAL A 68 4.49 -10.73 -10.79
C VAL A 68 5.37 -11.62 -9.91
N GLU A 69 5.66 -11.23 -8.66
CA GLU A 69 6.40 -12.09 -7.72
C GLU A 69 5.61 -13.36 -7.38
N ILE A 70 4.28 -13.27 -7.38
CA ILE A 70 3.38 -14.40 -7.21
C ILE A 70 3.39 -15.27 -8.46
N LEU A 71 3.22 -14.66 -9.63
CA LEU A 71 3.18 -15.39 -10.91
C LEU A 71 4.50 -16.08 -11.25
N ASN A 72 5.63 -15.48 -10.89
CA ASN A 72 6.95 -16.07 -11.12
C ASN A 72 7.32 -17.15 -10.09
N GLY A 73 6.46 -17.47 -9.13
CA GLY A 73 6.77 -18.41 -8.06
C GLY A 73 7.94 -17.94 -7.18
N SER A 74 8.24 -16.64 -7.20
CA SER A 74 9.29 -16.00 -6.39
C SER A 74 8.79 -15.67 -4.98
N THR A 75 7.69 -16.30 -4.56
CA THR A 75 6.99 -16.04 -3.31
C THR A 75 7.10 -17.26 -2.39
N LEU A 76 7.81 -17.03 -1.27
CA LEU A 76 8.29 -17.97 -0.24
C LEU A 76 9.66 -18.57 -0.54
#